data_AF-A0A2S8PNP0-F1
#
_entry.id   AF-A0A2S8PNP0-F1
#
_cell.length_a   1.000
_cell.length_b   1.000
_cell.length_c   1.000
_cell.angle_alpha   90.00
_cell.angle_beta   90.00
_cell.angle_gamma   90.00
#
_symmetry.space_group_name_H-M   'P 1'
#
loop_
_entity.id
_entity.type
_entity.pdbx_description
1 polymer ?
#
loop_
_entity_poly.entity_id
_entity_poly.type
_entity_poly.pdbx_seq_one_letter_code
_entity_poly.pdbx_strand_id
1 'polypeptide(L)'
;MKLYISIDMEGITGLVDATFVDSSRYNYTRGQHIMTAEANHVIETAFEEGFSEVIVNDSHSKMNNLIIENLHPDSKLISGDVKPFSMMQGLDGSYAGAVFLGYHAMAARKGVLSHTMIFGVRNMYINDVS
;
A
#
# COMPACT_ATOMS: atom_id res chain seq x y z
N MET A 1 -16.34 7.06 -11.93
CA MET A 1 -16.38 6.32 -10.64
C MET A 1 -15.05 6.50 -9.91
N LYS A 2 -15.05 6.49 -8.58
CA LYS A 2 -13.85 6.66 -7.75
C LYS A 2 -13.28 5.32 -7.27
N LEU A 3 -11.99 5.08 -7.48
CA LEU A 3 -11.26 3.94 -6.92
C LEU A 3 -10.33 4.41 -5.81
N TYR A 4 -10.31 3.69 -4.69
CA TYR A 4 -9.33 3.87 -3.63
C TYR A 4 -8.30 2.74 -3.67
N ILE A 5 -7.01 3.07 -3.60
CA ILE A 5 -5.92 2.10 -3.51
C ILE A 5 -5.19 2.35 -2.19
N SER A 6 -5.21 1.38 -1.29
CA SER A 6 -4.24 1.33 -0.18
C SER A 6 -3.11 0.43 -0.64
N ILE A 7 -1.89 0.95 -0.63
CA ILE A 7 -0.72 0.20 -1.07
C ILE A 7 0.31 0.06 0.05
N ASP A 8 0.67 -1.19 0.31
CA ASP A 8 1.69 -1.61 1.25
C ASP A 8 2.91 -2.17 0.51
N MET A 9 4.02 -2.48 1.20
CA MET A 9 5.29 -2.76 0.51
C MET A 9 5.74 -4.23 0.59
N GLU A 10 5.47 -4.93 1.70
CA GLU A 10 5.96 -6.28 1.96
C GLU A 10 5.47 -7.33 0.96
N GLY A 11 4.28 -7.14 0.40
CA GLY A 11 3.66 -8.02 -0.58
C GLY A 11 3.86 -7.60 -2.03
N ILE A 12 4.60 -6.52 -2.30
CA ILE A 12 4.92 -6.09 -3.67
C ILE A 12 5.72 -7.17 -4.38
N THR A 13 5.39 -7.41 -5.65
CA THR A 13 5.98 -8.50 -6.42
C THR A 13 7.50 -8.41 -6.48
N GLY A 14 8.17 -9.51 -6.12
CA GLY A 14 9.62 -9.63 -6.20
C GLY A 14 10.40 -9.08 -4.99
N LEU A 15 9.73 -8.51 -3.99
CA LEU A 15 10.38 -8.10 -2.73
C LEU A 15 10.43 -9.30 -1.78
N VAL A 16 11.64 -9.84 -1.55
CA VAL A 16 11.80 -11.12 -0.85
C VAL A 16 12.18 -11.00 0.62
N ASP A 17 12.67 -9.82 1.04
CA ASP A 17 13.14 -9.59 2.40
C ASP A 17 13.09 -8.10 2.79
N ALA A 18 13.36 -7.84 4.07
CA ALA A 18 13.27 -6.50 4.65
C ALA A 18 14.18 -5.45 4.00
N THR A 19 15.23 -5.86 3.28
CA THR A 19 16.18 -4.91 2.67
C THR A 19 15.55 -4.07 1.56
N PHE A 20 14.42 -4.52 1.01
CA PHE A 20 13.67 -3.80 -0.01
C PHE A 20 12.60 -2.86 0.56
N VAL A 21 12.21 -3.02 1.83
CA VAL A 21 11.05 -2.29 2.41
C VAL A 21 11.44 -1.38 3.58
N ASP A 22 12.61 -1.57 4.18
CA ASP A 22 13.14 -0.71 5.24
C ASP A 22 13.99 0.41 4.65
N SER A 23 13.58 1.67 4.89
CA SER A 23 14.20 2.88 4.32
C SER A 23 15.67 3.09 4.68
N SER A 24 16.17 2.37 5.68
CA SER A 24 17.59 2.40 6.07
C SER A 24 18.46 1.38 5.33
N ARG A 25 17.88 0.55 4.45
CA ARG A 25 18.55 -0.60 3.83
C ARG A 25 18.91 -0.39 2.37
N TYR A 26 19.92 -1.13 1.93
CA TYR A 26 20.54 -1.01 0.61
C TYR A 26 19.57 -1.16 -0.58
N ASN A 27 18.60 -2.09 -0.51
CA ASN A 27 17.70 -2.35 -1.64
C ASN A 27 16.43 -1.48 -1.63
N TYR A 28 16.25 -0.59 -0.65
CA TYR A 28 15.00 0.15 -0.47
C TYR A 28 14.61 0.98 -1.68
N THR A 29 15.54 1.75 -2.27
CA THR A 29 15.26 2.54 -3.48
C THR A 29 14.78 1.66 -4.63
N ARG A 30 15.35 0.45 -4.79
CA ARG A 30 14.87 -0.52 -5.80
C ARG A 30 13.44 -0.96 -5.48
N GLY A 31 13.14 -1.21 -4.20
CA GLY A 31 11.79 -1.51 -3.73
C GLY A 31 10.79 -0.39 -4.07
N GLN A 32 11.14 0.88 -3.83
CA GLN A 32 10.27 2.03 -4.14
C GLN A 32 9.92 2.11 -5.63
N HIS A 33 10.90 1.88 -6.51
CA HIS A 33 10.66 1.86 -7.95
C HIS A 33 9.72 0.72 -8.37
N ILE A 34 9.89 -0.48 -7.81
CA ILE A 34 9.04 -1.63 -8.11
C ILE A 34 7.62 -1.39 -7.58
N MET A 35 7.48 -0.92 -6.33
CA MET A 35 6.20 -0.56 -5.72
C MET A 35 5.45 0.49 -6.54
N THR A 36 6.14 1.53 -7.00
CA THR A 36 5.53 2.60 -7.82
C THR A 36 5.10 2.06 -9.19
N ALA A 37 5.90 1.20 -9.81
CA ALA A 37 5.55 0.57 -11.09
C ALA A 37 4.32 -0.36 -10.96
N GLU A 38 4.23 -1.14 -9.88
CA GLU A 38 3.08 -2.00 -9.62
C GLU A 38 1.81 -1.17 -9.33
N ALA A 39 1.95 -0.05 -8.60
CA ALA A 39 0.86 0.91 -8.43
C ALA A 39 0.36 1.46 -9.77
N ASN A 40 1.28 1.89 -10.65
CA ASN A 40 0.93 2.42 -11.98
C ASN A 40 0.17 1.41 -12.81
N HIS A 41 0.55 0.13 -12.79
CA HIS A 41 -0.17 -0.89 -13.53
C HIS A 41 -1.64 -0.99 -13.10
N VAL A 42 -1.90 -0.97 -11.78
CA VAL A 42 -3.27 -1.00 -11.26
C VAL A 42 -4.02 0.30 -11.59
N ILE A 43 -3.36 1.45 -11.53
CA ILE A 43 -3.96 2.75 -11.87
C ILE A 43 -4.35 2.81 -13.34
N GLU A 44 -3.45 2.42 -14.24
CA GLU A 44 -3.69 2.37 -15.69
C GLU A 44 -4.88 1.48 -16.01
N THR A 45 -4.89 0.25 -15.49
CA THR A 45 -6.03 -0.66 -15.66
C THR A 45 -7.33 -0.09 -15.10
N ALA A 46 -7.30 0.62 -13.96
CA ALA A 46 -8.50 1.25 -13.41
C ALA A 46 -9.08 2.30 -14.38
N PHE A 47 -8.23 3.11 -15.01
CA PHE A 47 -8.69 4.07 -16.01
C PHE A 47 -9.23 3.39 -17.27
N GLU A 48 -8.58 2.32 -17.74
CA GLU A 48 -9.05 1.50 -18.88
C GLU A 48 -10.44 0.88 -18.60
N GLU A 49 -10.70 0.48 -17.36
CA GLU A 49 -11.99 -0.06 -16.89
C GLU A 49 -13.03 1.03 -16.58
N GLY A 50 -12.75 2.29 -16.91
CA GLY A 50 -13.71 3.40 -16.84
C GLY A 50 -13.85 4.05 -15.45
N PHE A 51 -12.92 3.82 -14.53
CA PHE A 51 -12.80 4.69 -13.36
C PHE A 51 -12.38 6.09 -13.82
N SER A 52 -12.93 7.11 -13.18
CA SER A 52 -12.69 8.51 -13.55
C SER A 52 -11.76 9.23 -12.59
N GLU A 53 -11.47 8.60 -11.45
CA GLU A 53 -10.61 9.16 -10.40
C GLU A 53 -10.02 8.02 -9.57
N VAL A 54 -8.70 8.02 -9.39
CA VAL A 54 -7.96 7.01 -8.63
C VAL A 54 -7.16 7.71 -7.53
N ILE A 55 -7.43 7.35 -6.28
CA ILE A 55 -6.69 7.83 -5.11
C ILE A 55 -5.77 6.70 -4.66
N VAL A 56 -4.50 7.02 -4.43
CA VAL A 56 -3.48 6.09 -3.95
C VAL A 56 -3.00 6.56 -2.60
N ASN A 57 -3.18 5.74 -1.57
CA ASN A 57 -2.72 5.99 -0.22
C ASN A 57 -1.52 5.10 0.10
N ASP A 58 -0.35 5.74 0.26
CA ASP A 58 0.83 5.03 0.74
C ASP A 58 0.58 4.56 2.18
N SER A 59 0.63 3.25 2.39
CA SER A 59 0.20 2.60 3.62
C SER A 59 1.34 1.90 4.35
N HIS A 60 2.57 1.99 3.83
CA HIS A 60 3.74 1.31 4.39
C HIS A 60 4.58 2.22 5.28
N SER A 61 4.92 1.80 6.50
CA SER A 61 5.92 2.45 7.36
C SER A 61 5.74 3.98 7.50
N LYS A 62 6.64 4.80 6.94
CA LYS A 62 6.60 6.26 6.94
C LYS A 62 5.73 6.88 5.86
N MET A 63 5.12 6.04 5.03
CA MET A 63 4.11 6.37 4.03
C MET A 63 4.62 7.40 3.01
N ASN A 64 5.92 7.38 2.74
CA ASN A 64 6.63 8.26 1.83
C ASN A 64 7.49 7.45 0.83
N ASN A 65 6.98 6.29 0.44
CA ASN A 65 7.64 5.27 -0.33
C ASN A 65 7.36 5.42 -1.84
N LEU A 66 6.12 5.79 -2.21
CA LEU A 66 5.74 6.04 -3.60
C LEU A 66 6.49 7.24 -4.18
N ILE A 67 7.05 7.08 -5.37
CA ILE A 67 7.82 8.11 -6.06
C ILE A 67 6.86 8.97 -6.89
N ILE A 68 6.51 10.15 -6.37
CA ILE A 68 5.50 11.03 -6.98
C ILE A 68 5.84 11.42 -8.42
N GLU A 69 7.11 11.58 -8.74
CA GLU A 69 7.60 11.93 -10.09
C GLU A 69 7.38 10.80 -11.11
N ASN A 70 7.21 9.57 -10.64
CA ASN A 70 7.02 8.38 -11.46
C ASN A 70 5.61 7.79 -11.34
N LEU A 71 4.76 8.32 -10.46
CA LEU A 71 3.39 7.84 -10.29
C LEU A 71 2.52 8.37 -11.46
N HIS A 72 1.52 7.59 -11.86
CA HIS A 72 0.62 7.95 -12.95
C HIS A 72 0.02 9.36 -12.74
N PRO A 73 0.18 10.29 -13.70
CA PRO A 73 -0.07 11.72 -13.49
C PRO A 73 -1.53 12.06 -13.21
N ASP A 74 -2.47 11.26 -13.69
CA ASP A 74 -3.91 11.46 -13.45
C ASP A 74 -4.40 10.87 -12.11
N SER A 75 -3.53 10.20 -11.35
CA SER A 75 -3.84 9.72 -10.00
C SER A 75 -3.61 10.79 -8.94
N LYS A 76 -4.19 10.59 -7.75
CA LYS A 76 -3.97 11.45 -6.58
C LYS A 76 -3.26 10.67 -5.48
N LEU A 77 -2.08 11.15 -5.06
CA LEU A 77 -1.30 10.54 -3.99
C LEU A 77 -1.62 11.15 -2.62
N ILE A 78 -1.83 10.28 -1.63
CA ILE A 78 -1.77 10.61 -0.20
C ILE A 78 -0.45 10.05 0.35
N SER A 79 0.46 10.95 0.71
CA SER A 79 1.81 10.64 1.22
C SER A 79 2.05 11.30 2.59
N GLY A 80 2.83 10.63 3.45
CA GLY A 80 3.15 11.02 4.81
C GLY A 80 2.45 10.19 5.88
N ASP A 81 3.12 10.01 7.03
CA ASP A 81 2.57 9.35 8.22
C ASP A 81 1.75 10.32 9.10
N VAL A 82 1.29 9.85 10.27
CA VAL A 82 0.43 10.62 11.21
C VAL A 82 -0.95 10.99 10.63
N LYS A 83 -1.40 10.25 9.62
CA LYS A 83 -2.76 10.38 9.07
C LYS A 83 -3.79 9.86 10.08
N PRO A 84 -4.92 10.56 10.31
CA PRO A 84 -5.95 10.13 11.26
C PRO A 84 -6.41 8.68 11.10
N PHE A 85 -6.47 8.18 9.87
CA PHE A 85 -6.89 6.80 9.56
C PHE A 85 -5.78 5.96 8.91
N SER A 86 -4.51 6.37 8.99
CA SER A 86 -3.36 5.55 8.60
C SER A 86 -3.50 4.93 7.19
N MET A 87 -3.48 3.59 7.09
CA MET A 87 -3.59 2.81 5.84
C MET A 87 -4.91 3.02 5.08
N MET A 88 -5.95 3.53 5.75
CA MET A 88 -7.28 3.80 5.17
C MET A 88 -7.60 5.30 5.08
N GLN A 89 -6.58 6.16 5.14
CA GLN A 89 -6.78 7.61 5.06
C GLN A 89 -7.46 8.02 3.75
N GLY A 90 -8.54 8.81 3.87
CA GLY A 90 -9.26 9.40 2.74
C GLY A 90 -10.31 8.50 2.09
N LEU A 91 -10.50 7.26 2.59
CA LEU A 91 -11.60 6.40 2.17
C LEU A 91 -12.91 6.83 2.83
N ASP A 92 -13.98 6.92 2.03
CA ASP A 92 -15.34 7.21 2.50
C ASP A 92 -16.39 6.50 1.61
N GLY A 93 -17.67 6.79 1.82
CA GLY A 93 -18.77 6.18 1.06
C GLY A 93 -18.93 6.65 -0.39
N SER A 94 -18.09 7.57 -0.89
CA SER A 94 -18.14 8.07 -2.27
C SER A 94 -17.38 7.21 -3.27
N TYR A 95 -16.57 6.26 -2.78
CA TYR A 95 -15.78 5.35 -3.61
C TYR A 95 -16.63 4.17 -4.07
N ALA A 96 -16.43 3.76 -5.33
CA ALA A 96 -17.08 2.57 -5.87
C ALA A 96 -16.42 1.26 -5.39
N GLY A 97 -15.17 1.34 -4.93
CA GLY A 97 -14.44 0.19 -4.39
C GLY A 97 -13.08 0.58 -3.84
N ALA A 98 -12.43 -0.39 -3.19
CA ALA A 98 -11.08 -0.28 -2.67
C ALA A 98 -10.22 -1.47 -3.16
N VAL A 99 -8.95 -1.19 -3.44
CA VAL A 99 -7.92 -2.18 -3.77
C VAL A 99 -6.84 -2.15 -2.69
N PHE A 100 -6.46 -3.32 -2.19
CA PHE A 100 -5.36 -3.52 -1.26
C PHE A 100 -4.20 -4.15 -2.03
N LEU A 101 -3.17 -3.35 -2.31
CA LEU A 101 -2.05 -3.71 -3.18
C LEU A 101 -0.77 -3.89 -2.36
N GLY A 102 0.04 -4.89 -2.68
CA GLY A 102 1.29 -5.16 -1.94
C GLY A 102 1.07 -5.61 -0.49
N TYR A 103 -0.13 -6.09 -0.13
CA TYR A 103 -0.46 -6.55 1.22
C TYR A 103 0.19 -7.90 1.55
N HIS A 104 0.42 -8.13 2.84
CA HIS A 104 1.06 -9.33 3.36
C HIS A 104 0.19 -10.09 4.37
N ALA A 105 0.63 -11.29 4.75
CA ALA A 105 -0.05 -12.08 5.76
C ALA A 105 0.00 -11.39 7.14
N MET A 106 -1.07 -11.53 7.92
CA MET A 106 -1.11 -11.06 9.30
C MET A 106 -0.06 -11.76 10.18
N ALA A 107 0.21 -11.19 11.35
CA ALA A 107 1.11 -11.76 12.34
C ALA A 107 0.71 -13.20 12.73
N ALA A 108 1.71 -14.02 13.09
CA ALA A 108 1.51 -15.42 13.50
C ALA A 108 0.79 -16.31 12.46
N ARG A 109 0.87 -15.96 11.17
CA ARG A 109 0.48 -16.81 10.04
C ARG A 109 1.65 -16.97 9.08
N LYS A 110 1.61 -18.00 8.22
CA LYS A 110 2.64 -18.22 7.21
C LYS A 110 2.48 -17.17 6.10
N GLY A 111 3.58 -16.49 5.76
CA GLY A 111 3.67 -15.52 4.67
C GLY A 111 4.99 -14.77 4.76
N VAL A 112 5.51 -14.30 3.62
CA VAL A 112 6.71 -13.45 3.60
C VAL A 112 6.43 -12.18 4.41
N LEU A 113 7.38 -11.79 5.26
CA LEU A 113 7.32 -10.59 6.10
C LEU A 113 6.03 -10.45 6.94
N SER A 114 5.44 -11.58 7.35
CA SER A 114 4.17 -11.59 8.09
C SER A 114 4.24 -10.81 9.40
N HIS A 115 3.40 -9.79 9.54
CA HIS A 115 3.26 -8.99 10.76
C HIS A 115 1.90 -8.27 10.78
N THR A 116 1.63 -7.43 11.78
CA THR A 116 0.39 -6.63 11.86
C THR A 116 0.68 -5.29 12.52
N MET A 117 0.76 -4.22 11.74
CA MET A 117 1.10 -2.84 12.14
C MET A 117 2.51 -2.66 12.72
N ILE A 118 2.88 -3.43 13.74
CA ILE A 118 4.18 -3.44 14.42
C ILE A 118 4.57 -4.88 14.76
N PHE A 119 5.87 -5.15 14.94
CA PHE A 119 6.37 -6.49 15.25
C PHE A 119 5.90 -7.07 16.60
N GLY A 120 5.43 -6.21 17.52
CA GLY A 120 4.94 -6.63 18.83
C GLY A 120 3.54 -7.26 18.82
N VAL A 121 2.76 -7.09 17.75
CA VAL A 121 1.40 -7.62 17.64
C VAL A 121 1.44 -9.07 17.19
N ARG A 122 0.64 -9.92 17.84
CA ARG A 122 0.48 -11.34 17.45
C ARG A 122 -0.83 -11.65 16.76
N ASN A 123 -1.91 -10.97 17.14
CA ASN A 123 -3.25 -11.09 16.57
C ASN A 123 -3.96 -9.75 16.73
N MET A 124 -4.91 -9.48 15.85
CA MET A 124 -5.87 -8.38 15.96
C MET A 124 -7.27 -9.00 15.96
N TYR A 125 -8.19 -8.47 16.76
CA TYR A 125 -9.55 -9.00 16.85
C TYR A 125 -10.58 -7.88 16.69
N ILE A 126 -11.65 -8.18 15.95
CA ILE A 126 -12.86 -7.37 15.88
C ILE A 126 -14.02 -8.28 16.30
N ASN A 127 -14.64 -7.99 17.44
CA ASN A 127 -15.72 -8.82 18.02
C ASN A 127 -15.34 -10.31 18.07
N ASP A 128 -14.15 -10.61 18.62
CA ASP A 128 -13.56 -11.95 18.75
C ASP A 128 -13.22 -12.68 17.43
N VAL A 129 -13.44 -12.03 16.28
CA VAL A 129 -12.99 -12.52 14.98
C VAL A 129 -11.57 -12.04 14.71
N SER A 130 -10.69 -12.99 14.40
CA SER A 130 -9.29 -12.74 13.99
C SER A 130 -9.18 -12.36 12.52
#